data_AF-A0A966NPV2-F1
#
_entry.id   AF-A0A966NPV2-F1
#
_cell.length_a   1.000
_cell.length_b   1.000
_cell.length_c   1.000
_cell.angle_alpha   90.00
_cell.angle_beta   90.00
_cell.angle_gamma   90.00
#
_symmetry.space_group_name_H-M   'P 1'
#
loop_
_entity.id
_entity.type
_entity.pdbx_description
1 polymer ?
#
loop_
_entity_poly.entity_id
_entity_poly.type
_entity_poly.pdbx_seq_one_letter_code
_entity_poly.pdbx_strand_id
1 'polypeptide(L)'
;MTFGDNPDNPFRNLRFPNRGQQGPRKIGTLPITIAVLAVIAVILVSLSGFYVDFLWFRSVDYSSVWSTMVVTKAVLFLIFGLATSLIIMANVLIAYKKRPIYVPLTVEADNLERYRTQIEPIKKLVVIGLSLALFYFAGNAGTRFFESWMLFRNATPFGATDPQFGRDISFFAFTLPFWQSLVGWAISTLLIATIASVVVHYIYGGIRPQVQQDRTTVAARVQLSVLLGFIVAIKAVAYWLDRFALSTSNEGLITGLTYTDVNAVLPAKAILTGIA
;
A
#
# COMPACT_ATOMS: atom_id res chain seq x y z
N MET A 1 -9.97 -62.32 13.67
CA MET A 1 -11.44 -62.46 13.59
C MET A 1 -12.03 -61.12 13.96
N THR A 2 -12.49 -60.37 12.96
CA THR A 2 -13.01 -59.01 13.08
C THR A 2 -14.44 -59.04 13.62
N PHE A 3 -14.77 -58.16 14.57
CA PHE A 3 -16.07 -58.04 15.26
C PHE A 3 -17.32 -57.90 14.33
N GLY A 4 -17.14 -57.77 13.01
CA GLY A 4 -18.22 -57.59 12.03
C GLY A 4 -18.84 -58.87 11.48
N ASP A 5 -18.18 -60.03 11.58
CA ASP A 5 -18.60 -61.28 10.91
C ASP A 5 -19.48 -62.19 11.78
N ASN A 6 -20.03 -61.69 12.90
CA ASN A 6 -20.96 -62.46 13.73
C ASN A 6 -22.33 -62.62 13.01
N PRO A 7 -22.78 -63.85 12.69
CA PRO A 7 -24.04 -64.07 11.97
C PRO A 7 -25.28 -63.57 12.73
N ASP A 8 -25.20 -63.46 14.06
CA ASP A 8 -26.30 -63.00 14.92
C ASP A 8 -26.30 -61.48 15.17
N ASN A 9 -25.52 -60.70 14.41
CA ASN A 9 -25.49 -59.26 14.58
C ASN A 9 -26.78 -58.62 13.99
N PRO A 10 -27.69 -58.06 14.82
CA PRO A 10 -28.93 -57.46 14.34
C PRO A 10 -28.68 -56.19 13.50
N PHE A 11 -27.47 -55.65 13.53
CA PHE A 11 -27.07 -54.44 12.81
C PHE A 11 -26.38 -54.72 11.47
N ARG A 12 -26.22 -55.99 11.07
CA ARG A 12 -25.57 -56.40 9.81
C ARG A 12 -26.24 -55.79 8.57
N ASN A 13 -27.54 -55.52 8.65
CA ASN A 13 -28.33 -54.98 7.55
C ASN A 13 -28.58 -53.46 7.65
N LEU A 14 -27.97 -52.78 8.63
CA LEU A 14 -28.04 -51.33 8.70
C LEU A 14 -27.13 -50.71 7.63
N ARG A 15 -27.73 -50.37 6.48
CA ARG A 15 -27.13 -49.47 5.51
C ARG A 15 -27.07 -48.08 6.11
N PHE A 16 -25.96 -47.73 6.76
CA PHE A 16 -25.68 -46.33 7.08
C PHE A 16 -25.57 -45.55 5.77
N PRO A 17 -26.27 -44.41 5.62
CA PRO A 17 -26.07 -43.55 4.48
C PRO A 17 -24.59 -43.18 4.42
N ASN A 18 -23.93 -43.54 3.31
CA ASN A 18 -22.57 -43.16 3.05
C ASN A 18 -22.52 -41.62 3.05
N ARG A 19 -22.03 -40.98 4.13
CA ARG A 19 -21.70 -39.55 4.15
C ARG A 19 -20.41 -39.32 3.35
N GLY A 20 -20.35 -39.89 2.16
CA GLY A 20 -19.30 -39.67 1.19
C GLY A 20 -19.61 -38.38 0.43
N GLN A 21 -18.70 -37.41 0.58
CA GLN A 21 -18.55 -36.24 -0.31
C GLN A 21 -19.81 -35.37 -0.46
N GLN A 22 -19.98 -34.40 0.46
CA GLN A 22 -20.71 -33.18 0.11
C GLN A 22 -19.92 -32.48 -1.02
N GLY A 23 -20.38 -32.61 -2.26
CA GLY A 23 -19.91 -31.77 -3.37
C GLY A 23 -20.03 -30.29 -3.02
N PRO A 24 -19.30 -29.38 -3.70
CA PRO A 24 -19.30 -27.97 -3.37
C PRO A 24 -20.73 -27.46 -3.27
N ARG A 25 -21.11 -26.93 -2.09
CA ARG A 25 -22.44 -26.37 -1.86
C ARG A 25 -22.65 -25.30 -2.93
N LYS A 26 -23.56 -25.56 -3.88
CA LYS A 26 -23.96 -24.57 -4.87
C LYS A 26 -24.48 -23.37 -4.09
N ILE A 27 -23.76 -22.25 -4.15
CA ILE A 27 -24.18 -21.00 -3.51
C ILE A 27 -25.60 -20.73 -4.01
N GLY A 28 -26.57 -20.70 -3.08
CA GLY A 28 -27.96 -20.45 -3.45
C GLY A 28 -28.08 -19.12 -4.20
N THR A 29 -29.07 -18.98 -5.07
CA THR A 29 -29.30 -17.72 -5.79
C THR A 29 -29.63 -16.57 -4.83
N LEU A 30 -30.24 -16.85 -3.66
CA LEU A 30 -30.60 -15.87 -2.64
C LEU A 30 -29.43 -15.01 -2.11
N PRO A 31 -28.31 -15.57 -1.59
CA PRO A 31 -27.17 -14.76 -1.16
C PRO A 31 -26.54 -13.95 -2.29
N ILE A 32 -26.55 -14.45 -3.55
CA ILE A 32 -26.07 -13.70 -4.71
C ILE A 32 -26.99 -12.49 -4.96
N THR A 33 -28.31 -12.69 -4.98
CA THR A 33 -29.28 -11.60 -5.16
C THR A 33 -29.18 -10.56 -4.05
N ILE A 34 -29.03 -10.98 -2.79
CA ILE A 34 -28.84 -10.07 -1.65
C ILE A 34 -27.54 -9.28 -1.80
N ALA A 35 -26.44 -9.93 -2.19
CA ALA A 35 -25.16 -9.25 -2.42
C ALA A 35 -25.25 -8.22 -3.56
N VAL A 36 -25.90 -8.57 -4.68
CA VAL A 36 -26.11 -7.66 -5.80
C VAL A 36 -26.97 -6.46 -5.38
N LEU A 37 -28.09 -6.69 -4.67
CA LEU A 37 -28.94 -5.61 -4.16
C LEU A 37 -28.20 -4.71 -3.16
N ALA A 38 -27.38 -5.29 -2.29
CA ALA A 38 -26.55 -4.51 -1.36
C ALA A 38 -25.53 -3.64 -2.11
N VAL A 39 -24.86 -4.17 -3.12
CA VAL A 39 -23.92 -3.40 -3.97
C VAL A 39 -24.65 -2.26 -4.68
N ILE A 40 -25.82 -2.52 -5.27
CA ILE A 40 -26.64 -1.50 -5.93
C ILE A 40 -27.07 -0.42 -4.94
N ALA A 41 -27.52 -0.80 -3.74
CA ALA A 41 -27.90 0.15 -2.70
C ALA A 41 -26.73 1.04 -2.27
N VAL A 42 -25.54 0.46 -2.07
CA VAL A 42 -24.31 1.22 -1.75
C VAL A 42 -23.96 2.20 -2.87
N ILE A 43 -24.02 1.75 -4.13
CA ILE A 43 -23.77 2.59 -5.31
C ILE A 43 -24.77 3.75 -5.34
N LEU A 44 -26.07 3.49 -5.21
CA LEU A 44 -27.10 4.52 -5.23
C LEU A 44 -26.94 5.54 -4.10
N VAL A 45 -26.68 5.09 -2.87
CA VAL A 45 -26.44 5.98 -1.73
C VAL A 45 -25.20 6.85 -1.97
N SER A 46 -24.12 6.27 -2.49
CA SER A 46 -22.89 7.01 -2.77
C SER A 46 -23.06 8.04 -3.90
N LEU A 47 -23.78 7.69 -4.97
CA LEU A 47 -24.08 8.60 -6.07
C LEU A 47 -25.05 9.71 -5.66
N SER A 48 -26.00 9.40 -4.78
CA SER A 48 -26.92 10.39 -4.21
C SER A 48 -26.15 11.46 -3.46
N GLY A 49 -25.21 11.08 -2.57
CA GLY A 49 -24.37 12.04 -1.86
C GLY A 49 -23.59 12.97 -2.80
N PHE A 50 -22.93 12.40 -3.81
CA PHE A 50 -22.17 13.18 -4.80
C PHE A 50 -23.03 14.20 -5.57
N TYR A 51 -24.25 13.80 -5.95
CA TYR A 51 -25.17 14.68 -6.66
C TYR A 51 -25.77 15.76 -5.74
N VAL A 52 -26.09 15.40 -4.50
CA VAL A 52 -26.58 16.35 -3.48
C VAL A 52 -25.51 17.39 -3.18
N ASP A 53 -24.25 16.99 -3.03
CA ASP A 53 -23.12 17.92 -2.86
C ASP A 53 -23.02 18.89 -4.04
N PHE A 54 -23.10 18.38 -5.27
CA PHE A 54 -23.09 19.22 -6.47
C PHE A 54 -24.24 20.24 -6.47
N LEU A 55 -25.46 19.80 -6.15
CA LEU A 55 -26.63 20.67 -6.06
C LEU A 55 -26.47 21.72 -4.95
N TRP A 56 -25.88 21.36 -3.83
CA TRP A 56 -25.59 22.28 -2.73
C TRP A 56 -24.61 23.37 -3.16
N PHE A 57 -23.46 23.01 -3.75
CA PHE A 57 -22.50 23.99 -4.26
C PHE A 57 -23.10 24.89 -5.34
N ARG A 58 -23.98 24.35 -6.17
CA ARG A 58 -24.72 25.14 -7.16
C ARG A 58 -25.72 26.11 -6.51
N SER A 59 -26.36 25.75 -5.40
CA SER A 59 -27.31 26.64 -4.70
C SER A 59 -26.67 27.86 -4.04
N VAL A 60 -25.35 27.81 -3.81
CA VAL A 60 -24.56 28.91 -3.22
C VAL A 60 -23.60 29.55 -4.24
N ASP A 61 -23.83 29.35 -5.54
CA ASP A 61 -23.02 29.87 -6.65
C ASP A 61 -21.52 29.47 -6.64
N TYR A 62 -21.14 28.45 -5.87
CA TYR A 62 -19.76 27.91 -5.77
C TYR A 62 -19.54 26.65 -6.63
N SER A 63 -20.25 26.52 -7.75
CA SER A 63 -20.12 25.36 -8.67
C SER A 63 -18.68 25.18 -9.20
N SER A 64 -17.95 26.27 -9.41
CA SER A 64 -16.54 26.25 -9.84
C SER A 64 -15.62 25.61 -8.79
N VAL A 65 -15.87 25.86 -7.49
CA VAL A 65 -15.10 25.28 -6.38
C VAL A 65 -15.28 23.77 -6.34
N TRP A 66 -16.52 23.29 -6.48
CA TRP A 66 -16.82 21.86 -6.53
C TRP A 66 -16.11 21.18 -7.72
N SER A 67 -16.21 21.77 -8.91
CA SER A 67 -15.54 21.22 -10.10
C SER A 67 -14.03 21.15 -9.94
N THR A 68 -13.42 22.21 -9.36
CA THR A 68 -11.98 22.27 -9.11
C THR A 68 -11.56 21.21 -8.07
N MET A 69 -12.33 21.04 -7.00
CA MET A 69 -12.11 20.02 -5.99
C MET A 69 -12.15 18.61 -6.59
N VAL A 70 -13.21 18.29 -7.34
CA VAL A 70 -13.42 16.96 -7.93
C VAL A 70 -12.35 16.65 -8.98
N VAL A 71 -12.05 17.58 -9.88
CA VAL A 71 -11.00 17.42 -10.89
C VAL A 71 -9.64 17.23 -10.22
N THR A 72 -9.33 18.03 -9.19
CA THR A 72 -8.07 17.88 -8.45
C THR A 72 -7.96 16.51 -7.80
N LYS A 73 -9.01 16.04 -7.12
CA LYS A 73 -9.04 14.69 -6.52
C LYS A 73 -8.87 13.61 -7.60
N ALA A 74 -9.54 13.74 -8.74
CA ALA A 74 -9.42 12.80 -9.85
C ALA A 74 -7.98 12.78 -10.43
N VAL A 75 -7.37 13.95 -10.63
CA VAL A 75 -5.98 14.05 -11.11
C VAL A 75 -5.00 13.42 -10.12
N LEU A 76 -5.13 13.72 -8.82
CA LEU A 76 -4.28 13.11 -7.79
C LEU A 76 -4.51 11.59 -7.71
N PHE A 77 -5.75 11.12 -7.83
CA PHE A 77 -6.07 9.69 -7.92
C PHE A 77 -5.29 9.02 -9.06
N LEU A 78 -5.32 9.61 -10.26
CA LEU A 78 -4.60 9.08 -11.41
C LEU A 78 -3.09 9.11 -11.20
N ILE A 79 -2.53 10.23 -10.74
CA ILE A 79 -1.08 10.39 -10.57
C ILE A 79 -0.54 9.40 -9.53
N PHE A 80 -1.09 9.40 -8.32
CA PHE A 80 -0.61 8.54 -7.23
C PHE A 80 -0.92 7.07 -7.51
N GLY A 81 -2.08 6.77 -8.08
CA GLY A 81 -2.46 5.43 -8.50
C GLY A 81 -1.49 4.86 -9.54
N LEU A 82 -1.23 5.61 -10.63
CA LEU A 82 -0.33 5.18 -11.69
C LEU A 82 1.10 5.06 -11.18
N ALA A 83 1.60 6.06 -10.45
CA ALA A 83 2.97 6.08 -9.95
C ALA A 83 3.24 4.89 -9.02
N THR A 84 2.40 4.68 -8.00
CA THR A 84 2.58 3.57 -7.04
C THR A 84 2.43 2.21 -7.72
N SER A 85 1.40 2.03 -8.56
CA SER A 85 1.19 0.77 -9.28
C SER A 85 2.37 0.46 -10.21
N LEU A 86 2.86 1.44 -10.96
CA LEU A 86 4.01 1.27 -11.85
C LEU A 86 5.28 0.95 -11.07
N ILE A 87 5.61 1.69 -10.01
CA ILE A 87 6.81 1.45 -9.19
C ILE A 87 6.81 0.04 -8.60
N ILE A 88 5.71 -0.36 -7.96
CA ILE A 88 5.61 -1.68 -7.33
C ILE A 88 5.61 -2.78 -8.40
N MET A 89 4.83 -2.64 -9.47
CA MET A 89 4.74 -3.67 -10.50
C MET A 89 6.05 -3.82 -11.26
N ALA A 90 6.72 -2.72 -11.62
CA ALA A 90 8.04 -2.76 -12.24
C ALA A 90 9.03 -3.51 -11.35
N ASN A 91 9.01 -3.24 -10.04
CA ASN A 91 9.87 -3.92 -9.08
C ASN A 91 9.57 -5.42 -8.96
N VAL A 92 8.29 -5.80 -8.92
CA VAL A 92 7.84 -7.22 -8.92
C VAL A 92 8.27 -7.92 -10.21
N LEU A 93 8.12 -7.28 -11.37
CA LEU A 93 8.53 -7.84 -12.66
C LEU A 93 10.04 -8.03 -12.75
N ILE A 94 10.83 -7.08 -12.23
CA ILE A 94 12.29 -7.21 -12.15
C ILE A 94 12.69 -8.39 -11.26
N ALA A 95 12.04 -8.54 -10.09
CA ALA A 95 12.28 -9.66 -9.19
C ALA A 95 11.95 -11.00 -9.86
N TYR A 96 10.80 -11.08 -10.52
CA TYR A 96 10.35 -12.27 -11.24
C TYR A 96 11.28 -12.67 -12.40
N LYS A 97 11.78 -11.68 -13.16
CA LYS A 97 12.69 -11.92 -14.30
C LYS A 97 14.05 -12.44 -13.85
N LYS A 98 14.52 -12.04 -12.66
CA LYS A 98 15.82 -12.45 -12.10
C LYS A 98 15.76 -13.73 -11.26
N ARG A 99 14.68 -14.52 -11.39
CA ARG A 99 14.52 -15.78 -10.65
C ARG A 99 15.59 -16.82 -11.05
N PRO A 100 16.15 -17.59 -10.11
CA PRO A 100 17.00 -18.74 -10.43
C PRO A 100 16.20 -19.79 -11.22
N ILE A 101 16.78 -20.30 -12.31
CA ILE A 101 16.14 -21.34 -13.15
C ILE A 101 16.28 -22.74 -12.52
N TYR A 102 17.23 -22.94 -11.60
CA TYR A 102 17.48 -24.23 -10.93
C TYR A 102 16.87 -24.28 -9.53
N VAL A 103 15.91 -25.20 -9.32
CA VAL A 103 15.34 -25.55 -8.01
C VAL A 103 15.74 -27.00 -7.72
N PRO A 104 16.63 -27.28 -6.75
CA PRO A 104 16.87 -28.65 -6.31
C PRO A 104 15.66 -29.20 -5.54
N LEU A 105 15.40 -30.49 -5.73
CA LEU A 105 14.28 -31.25 -5.17
C LEU A 105 14.28 -31.25 -3.64
N THR A 106 13.52 -30.38 -3.00
CA THR A 106 13.15 -30.46 -1.57
C THR A 106 11.62 -30.48 -1.42
N VAL A 107 11.10 -31.02 -0.32
CA VAL A 107 9.64 -31.20 -0.09
C VAL A 107 8.86 -29.87 -0.12
N GLU A 108 9.49 -28.73 0.21
CA GLU A 108 8.90 -27.39 0.04
C GLU A 108 8.82 -26.96 -1.44
N ALA A 109 9.74 -27.42 -2.28
CA ALA A 109 9.72 -27.16 -3.72
C ALA A 109 8.51 -27.83 -4.39
N ASP A 110 8.04 -28.97 -3.88
CA ASP A 110 6.86 -29.70 -4.38
C ASP A 110 5.54 -28.93 -4.09
N ASN A 111 5.42 -28.36 -2.87
CA ASN A 111 4.30 -27.47 -2.52
C ASN A 111 4.33 -26.16 -3.34
N LEU A 112 5.52 -25.56 -3.51
CA LEU A 112 5.71 -24.34 -4.30
C LEU A 112 5.51 -24.58 -5.81
N GLU A 113 5.88 -25.74 -6.33
CA GLU A 113 5.57 -26.16 -7.70
C GLU A 113 4.07 -26.24 -7.90
N ARG A 114 3.31 -26.84 -6.97
CA ARG A 114 1.84 -26.85 -7.02
C ARG A 114 1.23 -25.46 -7.12
N TYR A 115 1.72 -24.49 -6.34
CA TYR A 115 1.29 -23.09 -6.44
C TYR A 115 1.69 -22.44 -7.78
N ARG A 116 2.90 -22.71 -8.29
CA ARG A 116 3.37 -22.18 -9.57
C ARG A 116 2.56 -22.71 -10.75
N THR A 117 2.28 -24.01 -10.80
CA THR A 117 1.52 -24.65 -11.88
C THR A 117 0.06 -24.17 -11.91
N GLN A 118 -0.52 -23.81 -10.76
CA GLN A 118 -1.85 -23.19 -10.68
C GLN A 118 -1.86 -21.72 -11.09
N ILE A 119 -0.80 -20.97 -10.79
CA ILE A 119 -0.71 -19.53 -11.08
C ILE A 119 -0.26 -19.27 -12.53
N GLU A 120 0.58 -20.13 -13.12
CA GLU A 120 1.09 -19.98 -14.48
C GLU A 120 0.04 -19.72 -15.58
N PRO A 121 -1.11 -20.42 -15.62
CA PRO A 121 -2.14 -20.15 -16.63
C PRO A 121 -2.83 -18.79 -16.43
N ILE A 122 -2.97 -18.33 -15.17
CA ILE A 122 -3.65 -17.07 -14.83
C ILE A 122 -2.69 -15.91 -14.56
N LYS A 123 -1.37 -16.09 -14.75
CA LYS A 123 -0.35 -15.11 -14.34
C LYS A 123 -0.58 -13.72 -14.91
N LYS A 124 -1.01 -13.63 -16.18
CA LYS A 124 -1.33 -12.34 -16.82
C LYS A 124 -2.52 -11.67 -16.14
N LEU A 125 -3.57 -12.42 -15.81
CA LEU A 125 -4.74 -11.91 -15.11
C LEU A 125 -4.40 -11.51 -13.67
N VAL A 126 -3.56 -12.27 -12.97
CA VAL A 126 -3.08 -11.94 -11.62
C VAL A 126 -2.26 -10.66 -11.64
N VAL A 127 -1.34 -10.50 -12.59
CA VAL A 127 -0.54 -9.28 -12.75
C VAL A 127 -1.45 -8.09 -13.06
N ILE A 128 -2.36 -8.19 -14.01
CA ILE A 128 -3.29 -7.11 -14.34
C ILE A 128 -4.19 -6.78 -13.13
N GLY A 129 -4.75 -7.79 -12.48
CA GLY A 129 -5.60 -7.62 -11.30
C GLY A 129 -4.86 -6.95 -10.14
N LEU A 130 -3.61 -7.35 -9.88
CA LEU A 130 -2.77 -6.73 -8.85
C LEU A 130 -2.42 -5.29 -9.23
N SER A 131 -2.07 -5.00 -10.49
CA SER A 131 -1.82 -3.63 -10.96
C SER A 131 -3.03 -2.74 -10.77
N LEU A 132 -4.23 -3.22 -11.13
CA LEU A 132 -5.48 -2.47 -11.00
C LEU A 132 -5.85 -2.27 -9.53
N ALA A 133 -5.66 -3.28 -8.68
CA ALA A 133 -5.89 -3.17 -7.24
C ALA A 133 -4.94 -2.13 -6.62
N LEU A 134 -3.64 -2.23 -6.89
CA LEU A 134 -2.65 -1.25 -6.42
C LEU A 134 -2.97 0.16 -6.92
N PHE A 135 -3.33 0.29 -8.19
CA PHE A 135 -3.74 1.56 -8.79
C PHE A 135 -4.94 2.17 -8.06
N TYR A 136 -5.99 1.37 -7.83
CA TYR A 136 -7.21 1.83 -7.15
C TYR A 136 -6.94 2.25 -5.71
N PHE A 137 -6.27 1.40 -4.91
CA PHE A 137 -6.01 1.70 -3.50
C PHE A 137 -5.04 2.86 -3.33
N ALA A 138 -3.97 2.92 -4.13
CA ALA A 138 -3.00 4.02 -4.08
C ALA A 138 -3.58 5.32 -4.62
N GLY A 139 -4.39 5.27 -5.68
CA GLY A 139 -5.11 6.42 -6.20
C GLY A 139 -6.08 6.97 -5.15
N ASN A 140 -6.85 6.10 -4.50
CA ASN A 140 -7.76 6.49 -3.42
C ASN A 140 -7.02 7.14 -2.25
N ALA A 141 -5.87 6.59 -1.84
CA ALA A 141 -5.01 7.21 -0.84
C ALA A 141 -4.50 8.59 -1.31
N GLY A 142 -4.13 8.73 -2.59
CA GLY A 142 -3.68 9.99 -3.19
C GLY A 142 -4.73 11.10 -3.17
N THR A 143 -6.03 10.78 -3.24
CA THR A 143 -7.10 11.79 -3.13
C THR A 143 -7.08 12.54 -1.79
N ARG A 144 -6.49 11.96 -0.74
CA ARG A 144 -6.40 12.60 0.58
C ARG A 144 -5.41 13.76 0.60
N PHE A 145 -4.53 13.87 -0.40
CA PHE A 145 -3.57 14.97 -0.54
C PHE A 145 -4.16 16.20 -1.24
N PHE A 146 -5.45 16.19 -1.57
CA PHE A 146 -6.08 17.30 -2.29
C PHE A 146 -5.96 18.63 -1.51
N GLU A 147 -6.16 18.62 -0.19
CA GLU A 147 -6.10 19.86 0.61
C GLU A 147 -4.68 20.42 0.65
N SER A 148 -3.69 19.58 0.99
CA SER A 148 -2.28 20.00 1.03
C SER A 148 -1.77 20.42 -0.35
N TRP A 149 -2.20 19.75 -1.43
CA TRP A 149 -1.89 20.16 -2.80
C TRP A 149 -2.50 21.52 -3.16
N MET A 150 -3.77 21.76 -2.83
CA MET A 150 -4.39 23.05 -3.12
C MET A 150 -3.77 24.19 -2.32
N LEU A 151 -3.44 23.96 -1.05
CA LEU A 151 -2.72 24.93 -0.22
C LEU A 151 -1.33 25.22 -0.78
N PHE A 152 -0.57 24.18 -1.16
CA PHE A 152 0.74 24.33 -1.78
C PHE A 152 0.66 25.11 -3.11
N ARG A 153 -0.32 24.79 -3.97
CA ARG A 153 -0.44 25.41 -5.29
C ARG A 153 -0.89 26.87 -5.23
N ASN A 154 -1.72 27.21 -4.24
CA ASN A 154 -2.27 28.54 -4.04
C ASN A 154 -1.64 29.25 -2.83
N ALA A 155 -0.39 28.92 -2.50
CA ALA A 155 0.29 29.48 -1.34
C ALA A 155 0.49 30.99 -1.51
N THR A 156 0.07 31.77 -0.51
CA THR A 156 0.27 33.22 -0.47
C THR A 156 1.23 33.60 0.67
N PRO A 157 2.17 34.53 0.45
CA PRO A 157 3.09 34.97 1.50
C PRO A 157 2.34 35.70 2.62
N PHE A 158 2.79 35.49 3.86
CA PHE A 158 2.25 36.18 5.04
C PHE A 158 2.90 37.54 5.24
N GLY A 159 4.09 37.76 4.67
CA GLY A 159 4.86 38.99 4.85
C GLY A 159 5.64 39.03 6.18
N ALA A 160 5.71 37.90 6.86
CA ALA A 160 6.46 37.71 8.10
C ALA A 160 7.37 36.49 7.95
N THR A 161 8.64 36.66 8.29
CA THR A 161 9.66 35.62 8.20
C THR A 161 9.94 35.01 9.56
N ASP A 162 10.08 33.69 9.58
CA ASP A 162 10.55 32.93 10.73
C ASP A 162 11.98 33.37 11.14
N PRO A 163 12.22 33.75 12.40
CA PRO A 163 13.53 34.20 12.87
C PRO A 163 14.63 33.13 12.80
N GLN A 164 14.28 31.84 12.86
CA GLN A 164 15.25 30.74 12.91
C GLN A 164 15.75 30.33 11.52
N PHE A 165 14.84 30.19 10.56
CA PHE A 165 15.13 29.66 9.23
C PHE A 165 15.09 30.73 8.13
N GLY A 166 14.65 31.96 8.42
CA GLY A 166 14.58 33.06 7.46
C GLY A 166 13.60 32.80 6.31
N ARG A 167 12.58 31.96 6.54
CA ARG A 167 11.54 31.62 5.55
C ARG A 167 10.22 32.28 5.93
N ASP A 168 9.44 32.71 4.94
CA ASP A 168 8.09 33.22 5.19
C ASP A 168 7.21 32.13 5.84
N ILE A 169 6.29 32.53 6.71
CA ILE A 169 5.38 31.61 7.42
C ILE A 169 4.57 30.74 6.44
N SER A 170 4.28 31.23 5.22
CA SER A 170 3.62 30.46 4.15
C SER A 170 4.35 29.16 3.79
N PHE A 171 5.68 29.12 3.95
CA PHE A 171 6.44 27.90 3.74
C PHE A 171 5.99 26.81 4.72
N PHE A 172 5.87 27.13 6.01
CA PHE A 172 5.51 26.18 7.05
C PHE A 172 4.02 25.80 7.01
N ALA A 173 3.15 26.77 6.71
CA ALA A 173 1.70 26.55 6.68
C ALA A 173 1.23 25.78 5.44
N PHE A 174 1.78 26.08 4.26
CA PHE A 174 1.24 25.59 2.98
C PHE A 174 2.19 24.65 2.23
N THR A 175 3.49 24.93 2.26
CA THR A 175 4.47 24.21 1.41
C THR A 175 5.02 22.96 2.08
N LEU A 176 5.47 23.09 3.33
CA LEU A 176 6.09 22.02 4.11
C LEU A 176 5.17 20.79 4.28
N PRO A 177 3.87 20.93 4.62
CA PRO A 177 3.00 19.77 4.81
C PRO A 177 2.82 18.94 3.54
N PHE A 178 2.80 19.58 2.37
CA PHE A 178 2.72 18.89 1.09
C PHE A 178 4.00 18.08 0.80
N TRP A 179 5.18 18.67 0.99
CA TRP A 179 6.45 17.95 0.84
C TRP A 179 6.60 16.79 1.81
N GLN A 180 6.20 16.96 3.07
CA GLN A 180 6.17 15.87 4.05
C GLN A 180 5.21 14.75 3.65
N SER A 181 4.02 15.10 3.13
CA SER A 181 3.06 14.14 2.60
C SER A 181 3.65 13.33 1.44
N LEU A 182 4.37 13.99 0.52
CA LEU A 182 5.01 13.36 -0.63
C LEU A 182 6.15 12.41 -0.20
N VAL A 183 6.97 12.83 0.75
CA VAL A 183 8.03 12.00 1.34
C VAL A 183 7.44 10.78 2.05
N GLY A 184 6.38 10.97 2.84
CA GLY A 184 5.64 9.88 3.49
C GLY A 184 5.09 8.88 2.48
N TRP A 185 4.43 9.35 1.42
CA TRP A 185 3.94 8.52 0.32
C TRP A 185 5.06 7.73 -0.36
N ALA A 186 6.21 8.36 -0.64
CA ALA A 186 7.32 7.72 -1.30
C ALA A 186 7.93 6.60 -0.43
N ILE A 187 8.13 6.86 0.87
CA ILE A 187 8.60 5.85 1.83
C ILE A 187 7.61 4.68 1.90
N SER A 188 6.31 4.95 2.05
CA SER A 188 5.28 3.90 2.09
C SER A 188 5.26 3.07 0.80
N THR A 189 5.36 3.71 -0.37
CA THR A 189 5.40 3.04 -1.67
C THR A 189 6.63 2.13 -1.79
N LEU A 190 7.81 2.62 -1.42
CA LEU A 190 9.04 1.83 -1.44
C LEU A 190 9.03 0.68 -0.43
N LEU A 191 8.42 0.87 0.74
CA LEU A 191 8.28 -0.16 1.75
C LEU A 191 7.37 -1.29 1.24
N ILE A 192 6.22 -0.96 0.65
CA ILE A 192 5.33 -1.94 0.01
C ILE A 192 6.05 -2.64 -1.16
N ALA A 193 6.79 -1.90 -1.99
CA ALA A 193 7.58 -2.48 -3.07
C ALA A 193 8.64 -3.46 -2.55
N THR A 194 9.29 -3.13 -1.43
CA THR A 194 10.28 -3.99 -0.76
C THR A 194 9.63 -5.27 -0.26
N ILE A 195 8.50 -5.17 0.45
CA ILE A 195 7.74 -6.34 0.91
C ILE A 195 7.32 -7.22 -0.28
N ALA A 196 6.77 -6.61 -1.34
CA ALA A 196 6.39 -7.34 -2.54
C ALA A 196 7.59 -8.07 -3.18
N SER A 197 8.76 -7.42 -3.24
CA SER A 197 10.00 -8.03 -3.72
C SER A 197 10.43 -9.22 -2.87
N VAL A 198 10.38 -9.08 -1.54
CA VAL A 198 10.71 -10.18 -0.60
C VAL A 198 9.78 -11.37 -0.84
N VAL A 199 8.47 -11.13 -0.97
CA VAL A 199 7.49 -12.20 -1.24
C VAL A 199 7.79 -12.92 -2.56
N VAL A 200 8.09 -12.18 -3.63
CA VAL A 200 8.46 -12.76 -4.92
C VAL A 200 9.75 -13.58 -4.80
N HIS A 201 10.79 -13.03 -4.20
CA HIS A 201 12.05 -13.76 -4.01
C HIS A 201 11.89 -14.98 -3.09
N TYR A 202 10.98 -14.96 -2.13
CA TYR A 202 10.67 -16.13 -1.32
C TYR A 202 9.96 -17.22 -2.14
N ILE A 203 8.88 -16.88 -2.85
CA ILE A 203 8.10 -17.84 -3.67
C ILE A 203 8.94 -18.46 -4.79
N TYR A 204 9.83 -17.69 -5.43
CA TYR A 204 10.67 -18.15 -6.53
C TYR A 204 12.05 -18.67 -6.09
N GLY A 205 12.28 -18.85 -4.78
CA GLY A 205 13.49 -19.49 -4.25
C GLY A 205 14.76 -18.62 -4.30
N GLY A 206 14.61 -17.30 -4.41
CA GLY A 206 15.67 -16.30 -4.25
C GLY A 206 16.08 -16.03 -2.79
N ILE A 207 15.18 -16.30 -1.83
CA ILE A 207 15.43 -16.29 -0.38
C ILE A 207 15.06 -17.66 0.19
N ARG A 208 16.01 -18.35 0.83
CA ARG A 208 15.87 -19.70 1.38
C ARG A 208 16.38 -19.71 2.84
N PRO A 209 15.49 -19.51 3.83
CA PRO A 209 15.92 -19.40 5.23
C PRO A 209 16.50 -20.70 5.80
N GLN A 210 16.09 -21.86 5.27
CA GLN A 210 16.33 -23.18 5.87
C GLN A 210 17.59 -23.91 5.38
N VAL A 211 18.31 -23.40 4.36
CA VAL A 211 19.57 -24.01 3.89
C VAL A 211 20.78 -23.49 4.67
N GLN A 212 21.75 -24.38 4.92
CA GLN A 212 22.98 -24.07 5.67
C GLN A 212 23.97 -23.21 4.86
N GLN A 213 23.97 -23.30 3.53
CA GLN A 213 24.76 -22.46 2.61
C GLN A 213 23.84 -21.83 1.53
N ASP A 214 24.18 -20.61 1.09
CA ASP A 214 23.46 -19.80 0.09
C ASP A 214 21.97 -19.53 0.36
N ARG A 215 21.69 -18.93 1.52
CA ARG A 215 20.34 -18.50 1.93
C ARG A 215 19.72 -17.41 1.06
N THR A 216 20.52 -16.66 0.30
CA THR A 216 20.02 -15.58 -0.58
C THR A 216 20.83 -15.51 -1.87
N THR A 217 20.13 -15.32 -2.98
CA THR A 217 20.77 -15.10 -4.28
C THR A 217 21.36 -13.70 -4.37
N VAL A 218 22.40 -13.52 -5.19
CA VAL A 218 23.02 -12.21 -5.45
C VAL A 218 22.00 -11.21 -6.00
N ALA A 219 21.12 -11.67 -6.90
CA ALA A 219 20.08 -10.83 -7.48
C ALA A 219 19.08 -10.31 -6.43
N ALA A 220 18.62 -11.18 -5.52
CA ALA A 220 17.74 -10.78 -4.42
C ALA A 220 18.42 -9.78 -3.49
N ARG A 221 19.69 -10.02 -3.14
CA ARG A 221 20.48 -9.12 -2.28
C ARG A 221 20.64 -7.74 -2.90
N VAL A 222 21.07 -7.67 -4.15
CA VAL A 222 21.26 -6.38 -4.86
C VAL A 222 19.94 -5.62 -4.95
N GLN A 223 18.85 -6.29 -5.35
CA GLN A 223 17.56 -5.60 -5.48
C GLN A 223 17.05 -5.06 -4.15
N LEU A 224 17.13 -5.84 -3.07
CA LEU A 224 16.71 -5.39 -1.75
C LEU A 224 17.62 -4.29 -1.20
N SER A 225 18.93 -4.39 -1.40
CA SER A 225 19.87 -3.34 -1.00
C SER A 225 19.61 -2.02 -1.74
N VAL A 226 19.28 -2.07 -3.04
CA VAL A 226 18.93 -0.86 -3.81
C VAL A 226 17.64 -0.24 -3.29
N LEU A 227 16.59 -1.04 -3.03
CA LEU A 227 15.32 -0.54 -2.48
C LEU A 227 15.51 0.07 -1.09
N LEU A 228 16.25 -0.60 -0.21
CA LEU A 228 16.58 -0.08 1.11
C LEU A 228 17.41 1.20 1.01
N GLY A 229 18.39 1.26 0.10
CA GLY A 229 19.16 2.48 -0.17
C GLY A 229 18.27 3.66 -0.56
N PHE A 230 17.28 3.44 -1.44
CA PHE A 230 16.30 4.48 -1.77
C PHE A 230 15.44 4.89 -0.57
N ILE A 231 15.00 3.94 0.27
CA ILE A 231 14.24 4.26 1.49
C ILE A 231 15.07 5.16 2.41
N VAL A 232 16.33 4.81 2.63
CA VAL A 232 17.23 5.55 3.50
C VAL A 232 17.51 6.95 2.90
N ALA A 233 17.76 7.05 1.60
CA ALA A 233 17.95 8.34 0.92
C ALA A 233 16.71 9.26 1.03
N ILE A 234 15.50 8.71 0.89
CA ILE A 234 14.27 9.49 1.09
C ILE A 234 14.10 9.83 2.58
N LYS A 235 14.54 8.96 3.51
CA LYS A 235 14.56 9.29 4.93
C LYS A 235 15.53 10.42 5.27
N ALA A 236 16.67 10.53 4.59
CA ALA A 236 17.54 11.69 4.71
C ALA A 236 16.79 12.99 4.36
N VAL A 237 16.03 12.99 3.25
CA VAL A 237 15.16 14.11 2.87
C VAL A 237 14.09 14.38 3.94
N ALA A 238 13.50 13.33 4.52
CA ALA A 238 12.55 13.48 5.62
C ALA A 238 13.18 14.19 6.82
N TYR A 239 14.36 13.75 7.27
CA TYR A 239 15.09 14.37 8.38
C TYR A 239 15.45 15.83 8.08
N TRP A 240 15.82 16.14 6.83
CA TRP A 240 16.10 17.50 6.40
C TRP A 240 14.87 18.40 6.57
N LEU A 241 13.69 17.93 6.12
CA LEU A 241 12.41 18.64 6.21
C LEU A 241 11.89 18.75 7.64
N ASP A 242 12.07 17.70 8.43
CA ASP A 242 11.61 17.63 9.82
C ASP A 242 12.29 18.65 10.73
N ARG A 243 13.39 19.27 10.30
CA ARG A 243 13.99 20.42 11.01
C ARG A 243 13.10 21.64 10.95
N PHE A 244 12.45 21.90 9.81
CA PHE A 244 11.54 23.03 9.66
C PHE A 244 10.26 22.84 10.48
N ALA A 245 9.78 21.59 10.59
CA ALA A 245 8.58 21.26 11.35
C ALA A 245 8.71 21.53 12.87
N LEU A 246 9.93 21.64 13.39
CA LEU A 246 10.16 22.01 14.80
C LEU A 246 9.68 23.44 15.12
N SER A 247 9.65 24.33 14.14
CA SER A 247 9.14 25.70 14.34
C SER A 247 7.63 25.76 14.57
N THR A 248 6.91 24.72 14.16
CA THR A 248 5.45 24.62 14.27
C THR A 248 5.01 23.53 15.26
N SER A 249 5.93 22.98 16.06
CA SER A 249 5.61 21.90 17.00
C SER A 249 4.87 22.46 18.23
N ASN A 250 3.91 21.67 18.73
CA ASN A 250 3.16 21.94 19.95
C ASN A 250 3.51 20.95 21.08
N GLU A 251 4.63 20.24 20.95
CA GLU A 251 5.03 19.16 21.86
C GLU A 251 5.69 19.65 23.15
N GLY A 252 6.08 20.93 23.20
CA GLY A 252 6.75 21.55 24.34
C GLY A 252 5.81 22.36 25.25
N LEU A 253 6.43 23.00 26.25
CA LEU A 253 5.76 23.98 27.13
C LEU A 253 5.29 25.24 26.38
N ILE A 254 5.86 25.50 25.20
CA ILE A 254 5.60 26.65 24.35
C ILE A 254 5.45 26.12 22.92
N THR A 255 4.52 26.68 22.15
CA THR A 255 4.42 26.43 20.71
C THR A 255 5.65 26.99 19.99
N GLY A 256 6.35 26.13 19.24
CA GLY A 256 7.55 26.46 18.48
C GLY A 256 8.84 25.90 19.10
N LEU A 257 9.98 26.35 18.55
CA LEU A 257 11.29 25.81 18.92
C LEU A 257 11.66 26.11 20.38
N THR A 258 11.95 25.06 21.14
CA THR A 258 12.55 25.19 22.48
C THR A 258 14.08 25.29 22.40
N TYR A 259 14.73 25.69 23.50
CA TYR A 259 16.19 25.71 23.58
C TYR A 259 16.81 24.33 23.28
N THR A 260 16.15 23.25 23.71
CA THR A 260 16.57 21.87 23.44
C THR A 260 16.42 21.52 21.96
N ASP A 261 15.36 21.98 21.30
CA ASP A 261 15.16 21.73 19.87
C ASP A 261 16.27 22.36 19.04
N VAL A 262 16.64 23.60 19.37
CA VAL A 262 17.69 24.34 18.65
C VAL A 262 19.07 23.71 18.87
N ASN A 263 19.41 23.38 20.12
CA ASN A 263 20.78 22.99 20.46
C ASN A 263 21.05 21.47 20.41
N ALA A 264 20.01 20.63 20.47
CA ALA A 264 20.16 19.16 20.42
C ALA A 264 19.45 18.53 19.21
N VAL A 265 18.17 18.85 19.01
CA VAL A 265 17.35 18.15 18.00
C VAL A 265 17.74 18.56 16.58
N LEU A 266 17.99 19.85 16.32
CA LEU A 266 18.43 20.33 15.01
C LEU A 266 19.76 19.72 14.57
N PRO A 267 20.84 19.74 15.40
CA PRO A 267 22.07 19.03 15.08
C PRO A 267 21.87 17.54 14.87
N ALA A 268 21.09 16.87 15.72
CA ALA A 268 20.82 15.44 15.59
C ALA A 268 20.14 15.10 14.26
N LYS A 269 19.10 15.86 13.85
CA LYS A 269 18.44 15.67 12.55
C LYS A 269 19.39 15.97 11.37
N ALA A 270 20.29 16.94 11.50
CA ALA A 270 21.30 17.23 10.48
C ALA A 270 22.31 16.08 10.33
N ILE A 271 22.78 15.51 11.43
CA ILE A 271 23.68 14.34 11.42
C ILE A 271 22.97 13.14 10.81
N LEU A 272 21.73 12.85 11.22
CA LEU A 272 20.92 11.77 10.64
C LEU A 272 20.69 11.96 9.14
N THR A 273 20.54 13.20 8.69
CA THR A 273 20.45 13.51 7.24
C THR A 273 21.75 13.16 6.51
N GLY A 274 22.91 13.38 7.12
CA GLY A 274 24.20 13.11 6.48
C GLY A 274 24.62 11.63 6.48
N ILE A 275 24.15 10.85 7.45
CA ILE A 275 24.51 9.43 7.59
C ILE A 275 23.56 8.50 6.82
N ALA A 276 22.30 8.91 6.65
CA ALA A 276 21.30 8.20 5.85
C ALA A 276 21.66 8.27 4.35
#